data_AF-A0A661WU14-F1
#
_entry.id   AF-A0A661WU14-F1
#
_cell.length_a   1.000
_cell.length_b   1.000
_cell.length_c   1.000
_cell.angle_alpha   90.00
_cell.angle_beta   90.00
_cell.angle_gamma   90.00
#
_symmetry.space_group_name_H-M   'P 1'
#
loop_
_entity.id
_entity.type
_entity.pdbx_description
1 polymer ?
#
loop_
_entity_poly.entity_id
_entity_poly.type
_entity_poly.pdbx_seq_one_letter_code
_entity_poly.pdbx_strand_id
1 'polypeptide(L)'
;MAHNTLKSSYAKLTERLNKFPQGAPPSETLDAILKIIIKEKEAELISKLPIKPFSVETASKAWGKSLAESQQVLDELAGRAILVDVERNGKSTYTLPPPMAGFFEFSMMRLRSDIDQKALAELFYQYMNVEEDFIRHLFTDGETQLGR
;
A
#
# COMPACT_ATOMS: atom_id res chain seq x y z
N MET A 1 2.11 26.31 6.49
CA MET A 1 3.16 25.30 6.76
C MET A 1 2.63 23.87 6.97
N ALA A 2 1.31 23.62 7.08
CA ALA A 2 0.75 22.25 7.18
C ALA A 2 0.60 21.52 5.83
N HIS A 3 0.53 22.25 4.70
CA HIS A 3 0.35 21.66 3.36
C HIS A 3 1.61 20.99 2.77
N ASN A 4 2.81 21.28 3.28
CA ASN A 4 4.06 20.66 2.76
C ASN A 4 4.42 19.34 3.47
N THR A 5 3.90 19.10 4.67
CA THR A 5 4.18 17.88 5.45
C THR A 5 3.34 16.69 4.96
N LEU A 6 2.09 16.95 4.56
CA LEU A 6 1.16 15.98 3.94
C LEU A 6 1.73 15.35 2.67
N LYS A 7 2.58 16.07 1.93
CA LYS A 7 3.28 15.54 0.75
C LYS A 7 4.38 14.54 1.11
N SER A 8 4.84 14.42 2.36
CA SER A 8 6.02 13.61 2.66
C SER A 8 5.73 12.13 2.91
N SER A 9 4.70 11.78 3.70
CA SER A 9 4.46 10.37 4.07
C SER A 9 3.82 9.57 2.94
N TYR A 10 2.81 10.13 2.27
CA TYR A 10 2.19 9.48 1.11
C TYR A 10 3.14 9.42 -0.08
N ALA A 11 3.95 10.44 -0.36
CA ALA A 11 4.95 10.35 -1.42
C ALA A 11 6.02 9.29 -1.15
N LYS A 12 6.48 9.15 0.10
CA LYS A 12 7.40 8.05 0.48
C LYS A 12 6.74 6.68 0.35
N LEU A 13 5.44 6.58 0.65
CA LEU A 13 4.69 5.36 0.41
C LEU A 13 4.60 5.05 -1.08
N THR A 14 4.27 6.04 -1.92
CA THR A 14 4.26 5.89 -3.38
C THR A 14 5.63 5.51 -3.92
N GLU A 15 6.72 6.10 -3.44
CA GLU A 15 8.09 5.69 -3.77
C GLU A 15 8.36 4.23 -3.37
N ARG A 16 7.87 3.79 -2.20
CA ARG A 16 7.97 2.40 -1.76
C ARG A 16 7.18 1.45 -2.68
N LEU A 17 5.96 1.83 -3.06
CA LEU A 17 5.12 1.07 -3.99
C LEU A 17 5.75 0.99 -5.39
N ASN A 18 6.43 2.04 -5.83
CA ASN A 18 7.17 2.06 -7.09
C ASN A 18 8.43 1.18 -7.11
N LYS A 19 8.72 0.45 -6.03
CA LYS A 19 9.71 -0.65 -6.05
C LYS A 19 9.11 -1.95 -6.57
N PHE A 20 7.79 -2.07 -6.70
CA PHE A 20 7.16 -3.19 -7.41
C PHE A 20 7.33 -2.99 -8.92
N PRO A 21 7.53 -4.08 -9.70
CA PRO A 21 7.64 -3.97 -11.15
C PRO A 21 6.44 -3.31 -11.83
N GLN A 22 5.23 -3.48 -11.27
CA GLN A 22 4.01 -2.85 -11.79
C GLN A 22 3.98 -1.33 -11.54
N GLY A 23 4.66 -0.87 -10.49
CA GLY A 23 4.58 0.50 -10.01
C GLY A 23 3.16 0.96 -9.64
N ALA A 24 3.09 2.24 -9.28
CA ALA A 24 1.90 3.05 -9.08
C ALA A 24 2.30 4.50 -9.44
N PRO A 25 2.14 4.90 -10.72
CA PRO A 25 2.39 6.26 -11.19
C PRO A 25 1.82 7.32 -10.23
N PRO A 26 2.65 8.24 -9.73
CA PRO A 26 2.20 9.25 -8.78
C PRO A 26 1.20 10.20 -9.44
N SER A 27 0.03 10.38 -8.84
CA SER A 27 -0.96 11.38 -9.23
C SER A 27 -1.72 11.90 -8.02
N GLU A 28 -2.44 13.02 -8.18
CA GLU A 28 -3.31 13.54 -7.12
C GLU A 28 -4.43 12.53 -6.77
N THR A 29 -4.88 11.75 -7.75
CA THR A 29 -5.87 10.70 -7.57
C THR A 29 -5.32 9.54 -6.74
N LEU A 30 -4.08 9.10 -7.00
CA LEU A 30 -3.42 8.10 -6.15
C LEU A 30 -3.28 8.61 -4.71
N ASP A 31 -2.86 9.86 -4.52
CA ASP A 31 -2.76 10.46 -3.19
C ASP A 31 -4.12 10.49 -2.47
N ALA A 32 -5.21 10.77 -3.18
CA ALA A 32 -6.56 10.75 -2.63
C ALA A 32 -7.01 9.34 -2.23
N ILE A 33 -6.74 8.33 -3.08
CA ILE A 33 -6.99 6.91 -2.79
C ILE A 33 -6.25 6.50 -1.51
N LEU A 34 -4.95 6.77 -1.43
CA LEU A 34 -4.13 6.37 -0.29
C LEU A 34 -4.62 7.00 1.01
N LYS A 35 -5.10 8.25 0.99
CA LYS A 35 -5.66 8.95 2.16
C LYS A 35 -6.98 8.35 2.65
N ILE A 36 -7.77 7.71 1.78
CA ILE A 36 -9.00 7.02 2.19
C ILE A 36 -8.66 5.72 2.92
N ILE A 37 -7.67 4.97 2.43
CA ILE A 37 -7.39 3.60 2.90
C ILE A 37 -6.41 3.60 4.08
N ILE A 38 -5.42 4.50 4.07
CA ILE A 38 -4.24 4.48 4.93
C ILE A 38 -4.13 5.81 5.67
N LYS A 39 -4.01 5.77 7.00
CA LYS A 39 -3.79 6.97 7.80
C LYS A 39 -2.37 7.48 7.58
N GLU A 40 -2.14 8.77 7.73
CA GLU A 40 -0.82 9.38 7.47
C GLU A 40 0.33 8.74 8.28
N LYS A 41 0.09 8.42 9.55
CA LYS A 41 1.08 7.72 10.41
C LYS A 41 1.37 6.31 9.93
N GLU A 42 0.36 5.62 9.38
CA GLU A 42 0.52 4.29 8.82
C GLU A 42 1.30 4.35 7.51
N ALA A 43 1.05 5.36 6.66
CA ALA A 43 1.81 5.57 5.43
C ALA A 43 3.32 5.73 5.71
N GLU A 44 3.69 6.47 6.76
CA GLU A 44 5.10 6.59 7.18
C GLU A 44 5.71 5.25 7.64
N LEU A 45 4.94 4.42 8.35
CA LEU A 45 5.41 3.11 8.81
C LEU A 45 5.57 2.14 7.64
N ILE A 46 4.58 2.09 6.75
CA ILE A 46 4.58 1.22 5.56
C ILE A 46 5.69 1.62 4.61
N SER A 47 5.95 2.92 4.42
CA SER A 47 7.03 3.38 3.54
C SER A 47 8.43 2.92 3.97
N LYS A 48 8.59 2.46 5.22
CA LYS A 48 9.84 1.90 5.76
C LYS A 48 9.94 0.38 5.60
N LEU A 49 8.81 -0.33 5.39
CA LEU A 49 8.75 -1.80 5.32
C LEU A 49 9.23 -2.39 3.99
N PRO A 50 9.88 -3.57 3.98
CA PRO A 50 10.23 -4.28 2.74
C PRO A 50 9.01 -4.57 1.85
N ILE A 51 9.22 -4.57 0.53
CA ILE A 51 8.21 -5.03 -0.44
C ILE A 51 8.16 -6.56 -0.58
N LYS A 52 9.19 -7.26 -0.10
CA LYS A 52 9.28 -8.72 -0.05
C LYS A 52 8.80 -9.22 1.32
N PRO A 53 8.43 -10.51 1.46
CA PRO A 53 8.05 -11.07 2.75
C PRO A 53 9.09 -10.76 3.86
N PHE A 54 8.60 -10.31 5.01
CA PHE A 54 9.43 -9.89 6.14
C PHE A 54 8.81 -10.34 7.48
N SER A 55 9.62 -10.34 8.53
CA SER A 55 9.20 -10.74 9.88
C SER A 55 8.94 -9.54 10.79
N VAL A 56 8.29 -9.77 11.93
CA VAL A 56 8.06 -8.73 12.95
C VAL A 56 9.36 -8.09 13.45
N GLU A 57 10.46 -8.84 13.54
CA GLU A 57 11.78 -8.31 13.92
C GLU A 57 12.30 -7.30 12.89
N THR A 58 12.02 -7.55 11.61
CA THR A 58 12.40 -6.62 10.52
C THR A 58 11.63 -5.31 10.65
N ALA A 59 10.33 -5.38 10.91
CA ALA A 59 9.49 -4.20 11.12
C ALA A 59 9.89 -3.44 12.39
N SER A 60 10.11 -4.14 13.51
CA SER A 60 10.57 -3.58 14.79
C SER A 60 11.87 -2.80 14.62
N LYS A 61 12.86 -3.36 13.91
CA LYS A 61 14.10 -2.65 13.60
C LYS A 61 13.86 -1.43 12.72
N ALA A 62 13.00 -1.53 11.70
CA ALA A 62 12.69 -0.42 10.80
C ALA A 62 11.95 0.73 11.50
N TRP A 63 11.16 0.43 12.53
CA TRP A 63 10.34 1.39 13.26
C TRP A 63 10.95 1.88 14.57
N GLY A 64 11.99 1.20 15.08
CA GLY A 64 12.54 1.47 16.41
C GLY A 64 11.54 1.19 17.54
N LYS A 65 10.69 0.17 17.38
CA LYS A 65 9.61 -0.22 18.32
C LYS A 65 9.89 -1.57 18.95
N SER A 66 9.23 -1.87 20.07
CA SER A 66 9.27 -3.23 20.62
C SER A 66 8.60 -4.24 19.68
N LEU A 67 8.94 -5.53 19.82
CA LEU A 67 8.32 -6.59 19.02
C LEU A 67 6.80 -6.63 19.21
N ALA A 68 6.31 -6.46 20.44
CA ALA A 68 4.88 -6.47 20.74
C ALA A 68 4.13 -5.31 20.07
N GLU A 69 4.67 -4.09 20.15
CA GLU A 69 4.08 -2.93 19.47
C GLU A 69 4.12 -3.08 17.94
N SER A 70 5.22 -3.60 17.40
CA SER A 70 5.34 -3.87 15.96
C SER A 70 4.35 -4.91 15.50
N GLN A 71 4.20 -6.00 16.25
CA GLN A 71 3.25 -7.07 15.98
C GLN A 71 1.83 -6.53 15.92
N GLN A 72 1.41 -5.74 16.92
CA GLN A 72 0.09 -5.13 16.96
C GLN A 72 -0.18 -4.25 15.73
N VAL A 73 0.77 -3.41 15.35
CA VAL A 73 0.62 -2.55 14.15
C VAL A 73 0.52 -3.39 12.88
N LEU A 74 1.33 -4.45 12.74
CA LEU A 74 1.28 -5.34 11.57
C LEU A 74 -0.06 -6.06 11.48
N ASP A 75 -0.59 -6.54 12.60
CA ASP A 75 -1.87 -7.25 12.67
C ASP A 75 -3.04 -6.30 12.37
N GLU A 76 -2.99 -5.05 12.83
CA GLU A 76 -3.98 -4.02 12.49
C GLU A 76 -3.97 -3.66 10.98
N LEU A 77 -2.79 -3.63 10.36
CA LEU A 77 -2.65 -3.41 8.91
C LEU A 77 -3.14 -4.63 8.10
N ALA A 78 -2.81 -5.84 8.54
CA ALA A 78 -3.25 -7.08 7.91
C ALA A 78 -4.77 -7.28 8.04
N GLY A 79 -5.35 -6.97 9.21
CA GLY A 79 -6.79 -7.04 9.44
C GLY A 79 -7.62 -6.13 8.52
N ARG A 80 -7.01 -5.05 8.00
CA ARG A 80 -7.59 -4.15 6.99
C ARG A 80 -7.15 -4.44 5.56
N ALA A 81 -6.50 -5.58 5.34
CA ALA A 81 -5.98 -6.04 4.06
C ALA A 81 -4.96 -5.08 3.38
N ILE A 82 -4.27 -4.27 4.18
CA ILE A 82 -3.17 -3.42 3.70
C ILE A 82 -1.88 -4.23 3.58
N LEU A 83 -1.68 -5.19 4.49
CA LEU A 83 -0.64 -6.21 4.42
C LEU A 83 -1.28 -7.59 4.27
N VAL A 84 -0.51 -8.53 3.74
CA VAL A 84 -0.84 -9.96 3.76
C VAL A 84 0.04 -10.63 4.79
N ASP A 85 -0.56 -11.29 5.78
CA ASP A 85 0.14 -12.15 6.72
C ASP A 85 0.01 -13.63 6.32
N VAL A 86 1.08 -14.38 6.56
CA VAL A 86 1.12 -15.83 6.37
C VAL A 86 1.77 -16.44 7.59
N GLU A 87 1.05 -17.31 8.28
CA GLU A 87 1.60 -18.09 9.38
C GLU A 87 2.15 -19.42 8.87
N ARG A 88 3.40 -19.72 9.23
CA ARG A 88 4.01 -21.03 8.99
C ARG A 88 4.79 -21.46 10.22
N ASN A 89 4.45 -22.63 10.76
CA ASN A 89 5.11 -23.21 11.95
C ASN A 89 5.13 -22.26 13.15
N GLY A 90 4.02 -21.55 13.41
CA GLY A 90 3.93 -20.58 14.52
C GLY A 90 4.74 -19.30 14.32
N LYS A 91 5.21 -19.03 13.09
CA LYS A 91 5.89 -17.78 12.73
C LYS A 91 5.12 -17.05 11.65
N SER A 92 4.75 -15.81 11.92
CA SER A 92 4.08 -14.93 10.95
C SER A 92 5.10 -14.21 10.08
N THR A 93 4.84 -14.21 8.78
CA THR A 93 5.53 -13.36 7.80
C THR A 93 4.53 -12.43 7.15
N TYR A 94 4.93 -11.19 6.91
CA TYR A 94 4.11 -10.13 6.36
C TYR A 94 4.64 -9.71 5.00
N THR A 95 3.75 -9.34 4.09
CA THR A 95 4.10 -8.87 2.76
C THR A 95 3.24 -7.67 2.41
N LEU A 96 3.88 -6.60 1.94
CA LEU A 96 3.16 -5.51 1.27
C LEU A 96 2.71 -6.05 -0.10
N PRO A 97 1.42 -6.07 -0.42
CA PRO A 97 1.00 -6.59 -1.71
C PRO A 97 1.29 -5.55 -2.82
N PRO A 98 1.51 -5.98 -4.08
CA PRO A 98 1.72 -5.08 -5.19
C PRO A 98 0.50 -4.17 -5.44
N PRO A 99 0.64 -3.02 -6.11
CA PRO A 99 -0.46 -2.07 -6.30
C PRO A 99 -1.74 -2.67 -6.90
N MET A 100 -1.64 -3.38 -8.03
CA MET A 100 -2.81 -3.93 -8.75
C MET A 100 -3.38 -5.21 -8.16
N ALA A 101 -2.61 -6.29 -8.14
CA ALA A 101 -3.02 -7.60 -7.61
C ALA A 101 -2.92 -7.66 -6.07
N GLY A 102 -3.28 -6.55 -5.42
CA GLY A 102 -3.00 -6.31 -4.02
C GLY A 102 -3.89 -5.23 -3.44
N PHE A 103 -3.32 -4.11 -3.00
CA PHE A 103 -4.09 -3.16 -2.18
C PHE A 103 -5.30 -2.58 -2.91
N PHE A 104 -5.24 -2.35 -4.23
CA PHE A 104 -6.39 -1.91 -5.01
C PHE A 104 -7.52 -2.94 -4.97
N GLU A 105 -7.22 -4.19 -5.33
CA GLU A 105 -8.19 -5.29 -5.32
C GLU A 105 -8.73 -5.54 -3.90
N PHE A 106 -7.84 -5.72 -2.92
CA PHE A 106 -8.21 -6.06 -1.55
C PHE A 106 -9.05 -4.98 -0.86
N SER A 107 -8.81 -3.69 -1.17
CA SER A 107 -9.62 -2.59 -0.63
C SER A 107 -11.07 -2.61 -1.13
N MET A 108 -11.31 -3.21 -2.30
CA MET A 108 -12.63 -3.31 -2.93
C MET A 108 -13.31 -4.68 -2.70
N MET A 109 -12.58 -5.71 -2.27
CA MET A 109 -13.14 -7.05 -2.03
C MET A 109 -14.09 -7.14 -0.82
N ARG A 110 -14.06 -6.16 0.09
CA ARG A 110 -14.93 -6.13 1.28
C ARG A 110 -15.56 -4.75 1.46
N LEU A 111 -16.86 -4.71 1.66
CA LEU A 111 -17.52 -3.49 2.11
C LEU A 111 -17.13 -3.20 3.55
N ARG A 112 -16.76 -1.94 3.80
CA ARG A 112 -16.24 -1.46 5.07
C ARG A 112 -17.06 -0.25 5.48
N SER A 113 -17.38 -0.17 6.76
CA SER A 113 -18.14 0.96 7.32
C SER A 113 -17.25 2.11 7.78
N ASP A 114 -15.94 1.94 7.78
CA ASP A 114 -14.97 2.93 8.27
C ASP A 114 -14.36 3.82 7.17
N ILE A 115 -14.72 3.59 5.90
CA ILE A 115 -14.27 4.37 4.74
C ILE A 115 -15.43 4.66 3.78
N ASP A 116 -15.32 5.75 3.01
CA ASP A 116 -16.27 6.06 1.94
C ASP A 116 -15.99 5.19 0.71
N GLN A 117 -16.67 4.03 0.66
CA GLN A 117 -16.48 3.06 -0.42
C GLN A 117 -16.92 3.59 -1.79
N LYS A 118 -17.88 4.52 -1.84
CA LYS A 118 -18.32 5.09 -3.11
C LYS A 118 -17.27 6.02 -3.67
N ALA A 119 -16.76 6.94 -2.84
CA ALA A 119 -15.69 7.84 -3.23
C ALA A 119 -14.43 7.06 -3.64
N LEU A 120 -14.10 5.98 -2.92
CA LEU A 120 -12.98 5.12 -3.26
C LEU A 120 -13.14 4.49 -4.65
N ALA A 121 -14.32 3.95 -4.97
CA ALA A 121 -14.60 3.36 -6.27
C ALA A 121 -14.49 4.38 -7.42
N GLU A 122 -15.01 5.59 -7.23
CA GLU A 122 -14.93 6.67 -8.22
C GLU A 122 -13.48 7.10 -8.48
N LEU A 123 -12.67 7.22 -7.42
CA LEU A 123 -11.24 7.53 -7.55
C LEU A 123 -10.48 6.40 -8.24
N PHE A 124 -10.78 5.14 -7.95
CA PHE A 124 -10.19 4.02 -8.67
C PHE A 124 -10.55 4.02 -10.15
N TYR A 125 -11.80 4.29 -10.49
CA TYR A 125 -12.21 4.42 -11.87
C TYR A 125 -11.41 5.52 -12.58
N GLN A 126 -11.28 6.69 -11.93
CA GLN A 126 -10.47 7.79 -12.44
C GLN A 126 -9.01 7.38 -12.65
N TYR A 127 -8.36 6.81 -11.64
CA TYR A 127 -6.94 6.46 -11.68
C TYR A 127 -6.61 5.36 -12.70
N MET A 128 -7.48 4.36 -12.86
CA MET A 128 -7.20 3.20 -13.71
C MET A 128 -7.77 3.31 -15.12
N ASN A 129 -8.86 4.05 -15.34
CA ASN A 129 -9.57 4.06 -16.63
C ASN A 129 -9.57 5.42 -17.33
N VAL A 130 -9.40 6.52 -16.58
CA VAL A 130 -9.38 7.87 -17.14
C VAL A 130 -7.96 8.40 -17.23
N GLU A 131 -7.14 8.18 -16.20
CA GLU A 131 -5.71 8.47 -16.23
C GLU A 131 -4.98 7.39 -17.04
N GLU A 132 -4.50 7.76 -18.23
CA GLU A 132 -3.84 6.81 -19.12
C GLU A 132 -2.47 6.36 -18.60
N ASP A 133 -1.84 7.14 -17.71
CA ASP A 133 -0.49 6.89 -17.20
C ASP A 133 -0.41 5.54 -16.50
N PHE A 134 -1.42 5.16 -15.73
CA PHE A 134 -1.42 3.89 -14.99
C PHE A 134 -1.38 2.68 -15.94
N ILE A 135 -2.33 2.63 -16.88
CA ILE A 135 -2.46 1.53 -17.84
C ILE A 135 -1.26 1.50 -18.80
N ARG A 136 -0.79 2.66 -19.26
CA ARG A 136 0.42 2.72 -20.11
C ARG A 136 1.62 2.13 -19.38
N HIS A 137 1.95 2.61 -18.18
CA HIS A 137 3.11 2.08 -17.43
C HIS A 137 2.98 0.58 -17.14
N LEU A 138 1.77 0.09 -16.84
CA LEU A 138 1.53 -1.32 -16.57
C LEU A 138 1.78 -2.22 -17.78
N PHE A 139 1.51 -1.75 -19.00
CA PHE A 139 1.56 -2.56 -20.23
C PHE A 139 2.72 -2.24 -21.18
N THR A 140 3.33 -1.06 -21.10
CA THR A 140 4.32 -0.59 -22.10
C THR A 140 5.71 -0.37 -21.54
N ASP A 141 5.83 0.22 -20.35
CA ASP A 141 7.11 0.80 -19.89
C ASP A 141 7.86 -0.05 -18.85
N GLY A 142 7.26 -1.15 -18.39
CA GLY A 142 7.88 -2.08 -17.44
C GLY A 142 8.87 -3.06 -18.09
N GLU A 143 9.99 -3.34 -17.41
CA GLU A 143 10.94 -4.39 -17.83
C GLU A 143 10.31 -5.80 -17.82
N THR A 144 9.26 -6.00 -17.01
CA THR A 144 8.47 -7.24 -16.95
C THR A 144 7.04 -6.96 -17.40
N GLN A 145 6.66 -7.52 -18.55
CA GLN A 145 5.31 -7.36 -19.11
C GLN A 145 4.31 -8.33 -18.49
N LEU A 146 3.09 -7.86 -18.22
CA LEU A 146 2.01 -8.66 -17.65
C LEU A 146 1.55 -9.73 -18.66
N GLY A 147 1.51 -11.00 -18.24
CA GLY A 147 1.01 -12.12 -19.05
C GLY A 147 2.05 -12.84 -19.93
N ARG A 148 3.35 -12.72 -19.62
CA ARG A 148 4.44 -13.47 -20.28
C ARG A 148 5.24 -14.31 -19.30
#